data_AF-A0A6T7PA67-F1
#
_entry.id   AF-A0A6T7PA67-F1
#
_cell.length_a   1.000
_cell.length_b   1.000
_cell.length_c   1.000
_cell.angle_alpha   90.00
_cell.angle_beta   90.00
_cell.angle_gamma   90.00
#
_symmetry.space_group_name_H-M   'P 1'
#
loop_
_entity.id
_entity.type
_entity.pdbx_description
1 polymer ?
#
loop_
_entity_poly.entity_id
_entity_poly.type
_entity_poly.pdbx_seq_one_letter_code
_entity_poly.pdbx_strand_id
1 'polypeptide(L)'
;VLTLGIEADLRSVFNWNVKQLFVYVTAEYETDANVLNQVVVWDTIINDAPSAWIRSSQTVNKYSLTDQGYGLKGNNVSLVLNWNTVPSTGLLTLSHGWSDINEVTLPEEYS
;
A
#
# COMPACT_ATOMS: atom_id res chain seq x y z
N VAL A 1 6.15 -4.27 -14.86
CA VAL A 1 5.59 -3.03 -14.26
C VAL A 1 4.24 -3.39 -13.69
N LEU A 2 3.98 -3.06 -12.42
CA LEU A 2 2.71 -3.35 -11.75
C LEU A 2 1.81 -2.11 -11.82
N THR A 3 0.57 -2.30 -12.27
CA THR A 3 -0.44 -1.25 -12.32
C THR A 3 -1.41 -1.43 -11.16
N LEU A 4 -1.56 -0.40 -10.34
CA LEU A 4 -2.36 -0.38 -9.12
C LEU A 4 -3.63 0.46 -9.37
N GLY A 5 -4.80 -0.15 -9.15
CA GLY A 5 -6.05 0.58 -8.95
C GLY A 5 -6.20 0.90 -7.46
N ILE A 6 -6.28 2.17 -7.09
CA ILE A 6 -6.42 2.63 -5.70
C ILE A 6 -7.64 3.55 -5.63
N GLU A 7 -8.65 3.12 -4.86
CA GLU A 7 -9.78 3.94 -4.47
C GLU A 7 -9.90 3.94 -2.94
N ALA A 8 -9.67 5.10 -2.32
CA ALA A 8 -9.73 5.23 -0.87
C ALA A 8 -10.16 6.65 -0.47
N ASP A 9 -11.18 6.72 0.38
CA ASP A 9 -11.65 7.96 1.00
C ASP A 9 -11.12 8.06 2.44
N LEU A 10 -9.99 8.75 2.61
CA LEU A 10 -9.33 8.98 3.91
C LEU A 10 -9.66 10.36 4.49
N ARG A 11 -10.63 11.08 3.93
CA ARG A 11 -10.97 12.46 4.35
C ARG A 11 -11.41 12.51 5.81
N SER A 12 -12.10 11.48 6.28
CA SER A 12 -12.57 11.34 7.67
C SER A 12 -11.45 11.14 8.68
N VAL A 13 -10.25 10.75 8.24
CA VAL A 13 -9.09 10.57 9.13
C VAL A 13 -8.55 11.93 9.59
N PHE A 14 -8.71 12.97 8.77
CA PHE A 14 -8.29 14.32 9.13
C PHE A 14 -9.18 14.91 10.22
N ASN A 15 -8.53 15.45 11.24
CA ASN A 15 -9.14 16.28 12.27
C ASN A 15 -8.20 17.45 12.58
N TRP A 16 -8.58 18.31 13.53
CA TRP A 16 -7.81 19.51 13.89
C TRP A 16 -6.35 19.25 14.27
N ASN A 17 -6.00 18.05 14.74
CA ASN A 17 -4.65 17.69 15.15
C ASN A 17 -3.87 16.93 14.07
N VAL A 18 -4.47 16.54 12.94
CA VAL A 18 -3.76 15.78 11.90
C VAL A 18 -2.99 16.74 11.00
N LYS A 19 -1.66 16.60 10.98
CA LYS A 19 -0.77 17.41 10.14
C LYS A 19 -0.66 16.83 8.73
N GLN A 20 -0.48 15.52 8.64
CA GLN A 20 -0.34 14.80 7.37
C GLN A 20 -0.67 13.32 7.56
N LEU A 21 -1.02 12.66 6.45
CA LEU A 21 -1.06 11.21 6.35
C LEU A 21 0.10 10.74 5.48
N PHE A 22 0.80 9.70 5.94
CA PHE A 22 1.72 8.94 5.10
C PHE A 22 1.00 7.67 4.63
N VAL A 23 0.56 7.66 3.38
CA VAL A 23 -0.24 6.58 2.79
C VAL A 23 0.66 5.72 1.92
N TYR A 24 0.56 4.40 2.00
CA TYR A 24 1.41 3.50 1.23
C TYR A 24 0.71 2.19 0.92
N VAL A 25 1.10 1.55 -0.18
CA VAL A 25 0.61 0.24 -0.60
C VAL A 25 1.71 -0.79 -0.36
N THR A 26 1.36 -1.86 0.36
CA THR A 26 2.20 -3.04 0.54
C THR A 26 1.75 -4.14 -0.40
N ALA A 27 2.72 -4.84 -1.00
CA ALA A 27 2.53 -6.13 -1.60
C ALA A 27 2.80 -7.19 -0.53
N GLU A 28 1.79 -8.00 -0.24
CA GLU A 28 1.78 -9.00 0.81
C GLU A 28 1.63 -10.39 0.20
N TYR A 29 2.52 -11.30 0.57
CA TYR A 29 2.54 -12.66 0.03
C TYR A 29 3.21 -13.63 1.00
N GLU A 30 2.81 -14.90 0.93
CA GLU A 30 3.31 -15.96 1.78
C GLU A 30 4.34 -16.81 1.02
N THR A 31 5.36 -17.32 1.71
CA THR A 31 6.31 -18.28 1.14
C THR A 31 6.54 -19.41 2.14
N ASP A 32 7.07 -20.55 1.68
CA ASP A 32 7.39 -21.67 2.57
C ASP A 32 8.31 -21.28 3.74
N ALA A 33 9.15 -20.26 3.54
CA ALA A 33 10.07 -19.75 4.56
C ALA A 33 9.45 -18.68 5.48
N ASN A 34 8.45 -17.93 5.01
CA ASN A 34 7.89 -16.78 5.72
C ASN A 34 6.36 -16.74 5.58
N VAL A 35 5.68 -16.76 6.73
CA VAL A 35 4.22 -16.64 6.83
C VAL A 35 3.68 -15.29 6.37
N LEU A 36 4.52 -14.25 6.27
CA LEU A 36 4.13 -12.94 5.77
C LEU A 36 5.37 -12.18 5.26
N ASN A 37 5.40 -11.90 3.96
CA ASN A 37 6.36 -10.99 3.34
C ASN A 37 5.62 -9.71 2.95
N GLN A 38 6.12 -8.54 3.37
CA GLN A 38 5.53 -7.23 3.07
C GLN A 38 6.56 -6.33 2.37
N VAL A 39 6.22 -5.84 1.18
CA VAL A 39 7.08 -4.94 0.40
C VAL A 39 6.30 -3.70 0.00
N VAL A 40 6.83 -2.50 0.30
CA VAL A 40 6.19 -1.25 -0.12
C VAL A 40 6.43 -1.03 -1.61
N VAL A 41 5.35 -0.91 -2.39
CA VAL A 41 5.42 -0.73 -3.85
C VAL A 41 5.04 0.69 -4.28
N TRP A 42 4.31 1.42 -3.43
CA TRP A 42 3.88 2.79 -3.70
C TRP A 42 3.61 3.54 -2.38
N ASP A 43 3.81 4.86 -2.39
CA ASP A 43 3.56 5.74 -1.25
C ASP A 43 3.05 7.11 -1.73
N THR A 44 2.45 7.89 -0.83
CA THR A 44 2.22 9.31 -1.01
C THR A 44 2.06 10.00 0.35
N ILE A 45 2.33 11.31 0.39
CA ILE A 45 2.06 12.14 1.56
C ILE A 45 0.87 13.04 1.23
N ILE A 46 -0.16 12.99 2.08
CA ILE A 46 -1.36 13.82 1.96
C ILE A 46 -1.35 14.83 3.10
N ASN A 47 -1.42 16.12 2.79
CA ASN A 47 -1.29 17.20 3.77
C ASN A 47 -2.63 17.82 4.17
N ASP A 48 -3.72 17.49 3.48
CA ASP A 48 -5.03 18.10 3.70
C ASP A 48 -6.18 17.15 3.39
N ALA A 49 -7.31 17.39 4.06
CA ALA A 49 -8.51 16.56 3.92
C ALA A 49 -9.07 16.55 2.48
N PRO A 50 -9.21 17.67 1.75
CA PRO A 50 -9.71 17.63 0.37
C PRO A 50 -8.92 16.71 -0.57
N SER A 51 -7.60 16.63 -0.39
CA SER A 51 -6.70 15.77 -1.16
C SER A 51 -6.68 14.31 -0.71
N ALA A 52 -7.36 13.97 0.40
CA ALA A 52 -7.38 12.64 1.00
C ALA A 52 -8.38 11.66 0.36
N TRP A 53 -8.94 12.01 -0.79
CA TRP A 53 -9.73 11.08 -1.61
C TRP A 53 -8.92 10.62 -2.82
N ILE A 54 -8.30 9.45 -2.68
CA ILE A 54 -7.49 8.83 -3.72
C ILE A 54 -8.42 8.09 -4.67
N ARG A 55 -8.38 8.45 -5.96
CA ARG A 55 -9.11 7.78 -7.04
C ARG A 55 -8.19 7.68 -8.24
N SER A 56 -7.42 6.60 -8.31
CA SER A 56 -6.50 6.35 -9.42
C SER A 56 -6.65 4.93 -9.92
N SER A 57 -7.09 4.78 -11.17
CA SER A 57 -7.30 3.46 -11.78
C SER A 57 -6.02 2.83 -12.34
N GLN A 58 -4.95 3.62 -12.56
CA GLN A 58 -3.73 3.16 -13.22
C GLN A 58 -2.47 3.81 -12.63
N THR A 59 -2.24 3.61 -11.34
CA THR A 59 -1.00 4.05 -10.70
C THR A 59 0.10 3.03 -10.94
N VAL A 60 1.22 3.46 -11.50
CA VAL A 60 2.40 2.58 -11.63
C VAL A 60 3.11 2.47 -10.28
N ASN A 61 3.59 1.28 -9.95
CA ASN A 61 4.43 1.06 -8.78
C ASN A 61 5.68 1.96 -8.81
N LYS A 62 5.96 2.64 -7.70
CA LYS A 62 7.16 3.50 -7.55
C LYS A 62 8.41 2.66 -7.28
N TYR A 63 8.26 1.61 -6.48
CA TYR A 63 9.35 0.73 -6.08
C TYR A 63 9.18 -0.63 -6.75
N SER A 64 10.27 -1.19 -7.26
CA SER A 64 10.29 -2.53 -7.83
C SER A 64 9.97 -3.57 -6.77
N LEU A 65 9.09 -4.51 -7.08
CA LEU A 65 8.81 -5.67 -6.24
C LEU A 65 9.85 -6.75 -6.52
N THR A 66 10.84 -6.86 -5.65
CA THR A 66 11.92 -7.86 -5.72
C THR A 66 11.95 -8.63 -4.40
N ASP A 67 12.08 -9.96 -4.49
CA ASP A 67 12.26 -10.85 -3.36
C ASP A 67 13.69 -11.42 -3.34
N GLN A 68 14.14 -11.95 -2.19
CA GLN A 68 15.45 -12.58 -2.04
C GLN A 68 15.57 -13.91 -2.81
N GLY A 69 14.45 -14.50 -3.25
CA GLY A 69 14.42 -15.74 -4.02
C GLY A 69 13.39 -15.74 -5.16
N TYR A 70 12.74 -16.88 -5.36
CA TYR A 70 11.70 -17.07 -6.38
C TYR A 70 10.28 -16.98 -5.81
N GLY A 71 10.11 -16.45 -4.59
CA GLY A 71 8.83 -16.47 -3.85
C GLY A 71 7.72 -15.63 -4.47
N LEU A 72 8.02 -14.82 -5.47
CA LEU A 72 7.05 -14.00 -6.21
C LEU A 72 6.47 -14.72 -7.43
N LYS A 73 7.12 -15.76 -7.96
CA LYS A 73 6.66 -16.44 -9.18
C LYS A 73 5.49 -17.36 -8.88
N GLY A 74 4.39 -17.23 -9.64
CA GLY A 74 3.20 -18.06 -9.47
C GLY A 74 2.49 -17.86 -8.13
N ASN A 75 2.89 -16.84 -7.35
CA ASN A 75 2.36 -16.61 -6.02
C ASN A 75 1.25 -15.56 -6.04
N ASN A 76 0.32 -15.69 -5.12
CA ASN A 76 -0.72 -14.69 -4.90
C ASN A 76 -0.15 -13.54 -4.09
N VAL A 77 -0.15 -12.37 -4.69
CA VAL A 77 0.25 -11.12 -4.05
C VAL A 77 -1.00 -10.30 -3.78
N SER A 78 -1.26 -10.04 -2.51
CA SER A 78 -2.32 -9.15 -2.07
C SER A 78 -1.77 -7.74 -1.95
N LEU A 79 -2.44 -6.77 -2.53
CA LEU A 79 -2.07 -5.36 -2.38
C LEU A 79 -2.90 -4.76 -1.26
N VAL A 80 -2.25 -4.16 -0.26
CA VAL A 80 -2.92 -3.62 0.94
C VAL A 80 -2.57 -2.14 1.15
N LEU A 81 -3.59 -1.32 1.33
CA LEU A 81 -3.43 0.12 1.51
C LEU A 81 -3.28 0.38 3.00
N ASN A 82 -2.22 1.06 3.39
CA ASN A 82 -1.91 1.39 4.77
C ASN A 82 -1.73 2.90 4.90
N TRP A 83 -1.93 3.44 6.09
CA TRP A 83 -1.60 4.84 6.34
C TRP A 83 -1.18 5.08 7.79
N ASN A 84 -0.23 6.01 7.93
CA ASN A 84 0.17 6.55 9.23
C ASN A 84 -0.43 7.93 9.41
N THR A 85 -1.08 8.15 10.54
CA THR A 85 -1.58 9.46 10.93
C THR A 85 -0.50 10.19 11.72
N VAL A 86 0.02 11.27 11.15
CA VAL A 86 1.04 12.11 11.79
C VAL A 86 0.34 13.32 12.41
N PRO A 87 0.27 13.41 13.74
CA PRO A 87 -0.35 14.55 14.38
C PRO A 87 0.61 15.76 14.40
N SER A 88 0.06 16.96 14.55
CA SER A 88 0.82 18.16 14.91
C SER A 88 1.43 18.03 16.30
N THR A 89 0.74 17.34 17.22
CA THR A 89 1.26 17.03 18.56
C THR A 89 0.73 15.68 19.05
N GLY A 90 1.58 14.87 19.67
CA GLY A 90 1.23 13.56 20.23
C GLY A 90 1.84 12.38 19.47
N LEU A 91 1.21 11.21 19.60
CA LEU A 91 1.72 9.95 19.05
C LEU A 91 1.31 9.75 17.59
N LEU A 92 2.25 9.26 16.79
CA LEU A 92 1.96 8.74 15.46
C LEU A 92 1.18 7.43 15.58
N THR A 93 0.08 7.30 14.87
CA THR A 93 -0.73 6.08 14.83
C THR A 93 -0.60 5.39 13.47
N LEU A 94 -0.56 4.06 13.50
CA LEU A 94 -0.48 3.20 12.31
C LEU A 94 -1.87 2.61 12.07
N SER A 95 -2.36 2.71 10.85
CA SER A 95 -3.60 2.06 10.42
C SER A 95 -3.28 1.11 9.27
N HIS A 96 -3.64 -0.15 9.45
CA HIS A 96 -3.66 -1.15 8.39
C HIS A 96 -5.03 -1.08 7.72
N GLY A 97 -5.06 -0.78 6.43
CA GLY A 97 -6.30 -0.72 5.68
C GLY A 97 -6.77 -2.08 5.21
N TRP A 98 -7.70 -2.08 4.27
CA TRP A 98 -8.36 -3.29 3.79
C TRP A 98 -7.54 -3.99 2.70
N SER A 99 -7.51 -5.32 2.73
CA SER A 99 -6.77 -6.20 1.82
C SER A 99 -7.28 -6.24 0.38
N ASP A 100 -8.44 -5.63 0.11
CA ASP A 100 -9.19 -5.86 -1.12
C ASP A 100 -8.91 -4.79 -2.20
N ILE A 101 -7.73 -4.14 -2.19
CA ILE A 101 -7.46 -3.19 -3.28
C ILE A 101 -7.28 -3.94 -4.61
N ASN A 102 -6.62 -5.11 -4.61
CA ASN A 102 -6.52 -6.10 -5.71
C ASN A 102 -5.70 -7.32 -5.24
N GLU A 103 -6.19 -8.55 -5.47
CA GLU A 103 -5.34 -9.74 -5.50
C GLU A 103 -4.73 -9.90 -6.90
N VAL A 104 -3.42 -10.06 -6.97
CA VAL A 104 -2.70 -10.24 -8.24
C VAL A 104 -1.86 -11.51 -8.15
N THR A 105 -2.20 -12.51 -8.97
CA THR A 105 -1.33 -13.66 -9.19
C THR A 105 -0.23 -13.26 -10.17
N LEU A 106 1.02 -13.31 -9.72
CA LEU A 106 2.16 -13.01 -10.57
C LEU A 106 2.46 -14.21 -11.51
N PRO A 107 2.94 -13.95 -12.74
CA PRO A 107 3.22 -15.01 -13.69
C PRO A 107 4.36 -15.92 -13.22
N GLU A 108 4.36 -17.18 -13.66
CA GLU A 108 5.42 -18.15 -13.37
C GLU A 108 6.75 -17.80 -14.08
N GLU A 109 6.67 -17.11 -15.21
CA GLU A 109 7.83 -16.66 -15.99
C GLU A 109 7.74 -15.16 -16.28
N TYR A 110 8.89 -14.48 -16.19
CA TYR A 110 9.04 -13.09 -16.60
C TYR A 110 9.62 -13.08 -18.02
N SER A 111 9.02 -12.32 -18.94
CA SER A 111 9.53 -12.13 -20.31
C SER A 111 10.78 -11.25 -20.36
#